data_AF-A0A918U832-F1
#
_entry.id   AF-A0A918U832-F1
#
_cell.length_a   1.000
_cell.length_b   1.000
_cell.length_c   1.000
_cell.angle_alpha   90.00
_cell.angle_beta   90.00
_cell.angle_gamma   90.00
#
_symmetry.space_group_name_H-M   'P 1'
#
loop_
_entity.id
_entity.type
_entity.pdbx_description
1 polymer ?
#
loop_
_entity_poly.entity_id
_entity_poly.type
_entity_poly.pdbx_seq_one_letter_code
_entity_poly.pdbx_strand_id
1 'polypeptide(L)'
;MQEIVASLTAGLSAREWRATHVQTDPLSGRFLVTDPDTGEECEVDVLKEAFWAPPAQTLYGPVLSLDDVIGTEVRALADRGTVRDLIDVQAASRHRATADLVSLGRRRAHDEFSLEDLRDRLVGADWYEDEDCTAYGLHLPADRRTQGVGAGVGGGSGCADP
;
A
#
# COMPACT_ATOMS: atom_id res chain seq x y z
N MET A 1 -1.13 -6.61 -22.93
CA MET A 1 -0.28 -5.77 -22.06
C MET A 1 0.95 -5.24 -22.81
N GLN A 2 1.73 -6.10 -23.48
CA GLN A 2 2.90 -5.66 -24.27
C GLN A 2 2.59 -4.49 -25.24
N GLU A 3 1.51 -4.56 -26.00
CA GLU A 3 1.10 -3.48 -26.92
C GLU A 3 0.77 -2.16 -26.19
N ILE A 4 0.17 -2.24 -24.99
CA ILE A 4 -0.18 -1.06 -24.18
C ILE A 4 1.11 -0.38 -23.71
N VAL A 5 2.04 -1.15 -23.12
CA VAL A 5 3.33 -0.64 -22.66
C VAL A 5 4.11 -0.02 -23.81
N ALA A 6 4.21 -0.72 -24.96
CA ALA A 6 4.89 -0.21 -26.14
C ALA A 6 4.28 1.11 -26.64
N SER A 7 2.95 1.21 -26.64
CA SER A 7 2.24 2.43 -27.05
C SER A 7 2.49 3.59 -26.08
N LEU A 8 2.51 3.33 -24.78
CA LEU A 8 2.79 4.34 -23.76
C LEU A 8 4.24 4.83 -23.84
N THR A 9 5.21 3.92 -23.92
CA THR A 9 6.64 4.26 -24.10
C THR A 9 6.84 5.08 -25.36
N ALA A 10 6.26 4.68 -26.50
CA ALA A 10 6.36 5.44 -27.75
C ALA A 10 5.72 6.83 -27.64
N GLY A 11 4.56 6.94 -26.99
CA GLY A 11 3.85 8.20 -26.79
C GLY A 11 4.60 9.18 -25.88
N LEU A 12 5.29 8.68 -24.86
CA LEU A 12 6.17 9.47 -23.99
C LEU A 12 7.43 9.92 -24.72
N SER A 13 8.09 9.02 -25.45
CA SER A 13 9.26 9.36 -26.28
C SER A 13 8.96 10.40 -27.36
N ALA A 14 7.77 10.36 -27.97
CA ALA A 14 7.32 11.37 -28.93
C ALA A 14 7.11 12.76 -28.29
N ARG A 15 7.04 12.83 -26.95
CA ARG A 15 6.98 14.05 -26.15
C ARG A 15 8.32 14.37 -25.48
N GLU A 16 9.40 13.78 -25.98
CA GLU A 16 10.78 14.02 -25.53
C GLU A 16 11.11 13.49 -24.12
N TRP A 17 10.19 12.74 -23.49
CA TRP A 17 10.48 12.01 -22.25
C TRP A 17 11.29 10.76 -22.55
N ARG A 18 12.24 10.41 -21.69
CA ARG A 18 12.98 9.14 -21.82
C ARG A 18 12.22 8.05 -21.08
N ALA A 19 11.63 7.10 -21.81
CA ALA A 19 10.91 5.98 -21.23
C ALA A 19 11.68 4.66 -21.45
N THR A 20 12.04 3.97 -20.37
CA THR A 20 12.79 2.70 -20.40
C THR A 20 11.89 1.58 -19.88
N HIS A 21 11.64 0.59 -20.73
CA HIS A 21 10.89 -0.60 -20.33
C HIS A 21 11.61 -1.37 -19.22
N VAL A 22 10.87 -1.82 -18.21
CA VAL A 22 11.39 -2.62 -17.10
C VAL A 22 10.85 -4.05 -17.18
N GLN A 23 9.52 -4.22 -17.14
CA GLN A 23 8.88 -5.54 -17.14
C GLN A 23 7.49 -5.47 -17.76
N THR A 24 7.03 -6.60 -18.33
CA THR A 24 5.64 -6.78 -18.75
C THR A 24 5.17 -8.18 -18.42
N ASP A 25 4.11 -8.27 -17.63
CA ASP A 25 3.39 -9.50 -17.27
C ASP A 25 2.01 -9.52 -17.94
N PRO A 26 1.21 -10.59 -17.79
CA PRO A 26 -0.12 -10.67 -18.41
C PRO A 26 -1.07 -9.52 -18.01
N LEU A 27 -0.99 -9.04 -16.77
CA LEU A 27 -1.90 -8.04 -16.20
C LEU A 27 -1.20 -6.75 -15.73
N SER A 28 0.12 -6.65 -15.85
CA SER A 28 0.89 -5.48 -15.44
C SER A 28 2.01 -5.17 -16.40
N GLY A 29 2.41 -3.91 -16.45
CA GLY A 29 3.60 -3.45 -17.14
C GLY A 29 4.27 -2.36 -16.32
N ARG A 30 5.59 -2.30 -16.39
CA ARG A 30 6.41 -1.32 -15.68
C ARG A 30 7.42 -0.72 -16.63
N PHE A 31 7.59 0.59 -16.52
CA PHE A 31 8.67 1.32 -17.17
C PHE A 31 9.09 2.49 -16.30
N LEU A 32 10.32 2.95 -16.52
CA LEU A 32 10.87 4.14 -15.87
C LEU A 32 10.76 5.31 -16.83
N VAL A 33 10.31 6.45 -16.34
CA VAL A 33 10.25 7.70 -17.10
C VAL A 33 11.24 8.68 -16.48
N THR A 34 12.21 9.14 -17.27
CA THR A 34 13.17 10.16 -16.87
C THR A 34 12.77 11.49 -17.47
N ASP A 35 12.68 12.51 -16.62
CA ASP A 35 12.61 13.91 -17.03
C ASP A 35 13.91 14.29 -17.75
N PRO A 36 13.87 14.73 -19.01
CA PRO A 36 15.07 15.08 -19.76
C PRO A 36 15.81 16.30 -19.20
N ASP A 37 15.12 17.21 -18.52
CA ASP A 37 15.67 18.48 -18.04
C ASP A 37 16.32 18.31 -16.66
N THR A 38 15.66 17.60 -15.75
CA THR A 38 16.11 17.42 -14.37
C THR A 38 16.90 16.13 -14.16
N GLY A 39 16.68 15.12 -15.02
CA GLY A 39 17.18 13.77 -14.83
C GLY A 39 16.43 12.97 -13.76
N GLU A 40 15.35 13.52 -13.19
CA GLU A 40 14.53 12.81 -12.21
C GLU A 40 13.85 11.61 -12.85
N GLU A 41 13.83 10.48 -12.13
CA GLU A 41 13.25 9.23 -12.59
C GLU A 41 11.97 8.91 -11.81
N CYS A 42 10.93 8.51 -12.54
CA CYS A 42 9.66 8.09 -12.00
C CYS A 42 9.28 6.71 -12.51
N GLU A 43 9.04 5.78 -11.60
CA GLU A 43 8.47 4.48 -11.94
C GLU A 43 7.00 4.64 -12.33
N VAL A 44 6.62 4.09 -13.48
CA VAL A 44 5.25 4.07 -13.96
C VAL A 44 4.79 2.63 -14.06
N ASP A 45 3.83 2.28 -13.20
CA ASP A 45 3.13 1.02 -13.22
C ASP A 45 1.80 1.15 -13.98
N VAL A 46 1.57 0.20 -14.89
CA VAL A 46 0.34 0.08 -15.67
C VAL A 46 -0.29 -1.25 -15.32
N LEU A 47 -1.46 -1.20 -14.68
CA LEU A 47 -2.20 -2.39 -14.29
C LEU A 47 -3.47 -2.53 -15.13
N LYS A 48 -3.75 -3.75 -15.57
CA LYS A 48 -5.08 -4.11 -16.07
C LYS A 48 -5.95 -4.49 -14.87
N GLU A 49 -6.94 -3.67 -14.61
CA GLU A 49 -7.78 -3.77 -13.43
C GLU A 49 -9.26 -3.62 -13.82
N ALA A 50 -10.15 -4.27 -13.09
CA ALA A 50 -11.58 -4.10 -13.28
C ALA A 50 -12.05 -2.91 -12.41
N PHE A 51 -12.96 -2.07 -12.89
CA PHE A 51 -13.51 -0.95 -12.10
C PHE A 51 -14.97 -1.23 -11.78
N TRP A 52 -15.39 -0.94 -10.54
CA TRP A 52 -16.77 -1.16 -10.10
C TRP A 52 -17.61 0.11 -10.15
N ALA A 53 -16.98 1.25 -10.40
CA ALA A 53 -17.63 2.50 -10.74
C ALA A 53 -16.94 3.18 -11.94
N PRO A 54 -17.61 4.11 -12.61
CA PRO A 54 -16.97 4.97 -13.61
C PRO A 54 -15.80 5.76 -13.00
N PRO A 55 -14.76 6.09 -13.79
CA PRO A 55 -13.69 6.97 -13.32
C PRO A 55 -14.22 8.31 -12.81
N ALA A 56 -13.75 8.73 -11.64
CA ALA A 56 -14.02 10.06 -11.12
C ALA A 56 -13.22 11.10 -11.91
N GLN A 57 -13.83 12.25 -12.24
CA GLN A 57 -13.16 13.32 -12.97
C GLN A 57 -12.48 14.28 -12.00
N THR A 58 -11.22 14.62 -12.27
CA THR A 58 -10.44 15.61 -11.50
C THR A 58 -9.80 16.63 -12.44
N LEU A 59 -9.19 17.68 -11.89
CA LEU A 59 -8.43 18.65 -12.68
C LEU A 59 -7.21 18.04 -13.40
N TYR A 60 -6.75 16.87 -12.97
CA TYR A 60 -5.62 16.14 -13.56
C TYR A 60 -6.08 15.05 -14.53
N GLY A 61 -7.40 14.93 -14.75
CA GLY A 61 -8.01 13.89 -15.58
C GLY A 61 -8.76 12.83 -14.78
N PRO A 62 -9.18 11.74 -15.45
CA PRO A 62 -9.90 10.64 -14.83
C PRO A 62 -9.02 9.87 -13.85
N VAL A 63 -9.56 9.59 -12.66
CA VAL A 63 -8.94 8.76 -11.61
C VAL A 63 -9.90 7.67 -11.18
N LEU A 64 -9.39 6.67 -10.44
CA LEU A 64 -10.26 5.66 -9.83
C LEU A 64 -11.32 6.31 -8.92
N SER A 65 -12.51 5.72 -8.88
CA SER A 65 -13.49 6.10 -7.87
C SER A 65 -12.91 5.89 -6.47
N LEU A 66 -13.37 6.65 -5.48
CA LEU A 66 -12.86 6.51 -4.11
C LEU A 66 -12.99 5.07 -3.59
N ASP A 67 -14.11 4.40 -3.86
CA ASP A 67 -14.32 3.03 -3.41
C ASP A 67 -13.42 2.02 -4.15
N ASP A 68 -13.10 2.26 -5.43
CA ASP A 68 -12.14 1.43 -6.17
C ASP A 68 -10.69 1.63 -5.67
N VAL A 69 -10.31 2.86 -5.29
CA VAL A 69 -9.02 3.15 -4.63
C VAL A 69 -8.94 2.38 -3.31
N ILE A 70 -9.92 2.57 -2.43
CA ILE A 70 -9.96 1.93 -1.12
C ILE A 70 -9.86 0.41 -1.25
N GLY A 71 -10.63 -0.20 -2.15
CA GLY A 71 -10.57 -1.64 -2.36
C GLY A 71 -9.18 -2.10 -2.82
N THR A 72 -8.52 -1.33 -3.69
CA THR A 72 -7.18 -1.66 -4.20
C THR A 72 -6.14 -1.61 -3.08
N GLU A 73 -6.21 -0.60 -2.22
CA GLU A 73 -5.29 -0.46 -1.07
C GLU A 73 -5.54 -1.51 0.02
N VAL A 74 -6.80 -1.89 0.27
CA VAL A 74 -7.10 -2.98 1.22
C VAL A 74 -6.61 -4.33 0.68
N ARG A 75 -6.76 -4.60 -0.61
CA ARG A 75 -6.17 -5.79 -1.26
C ARG A 75 -4.65 -5.78 -1.11
N ALA A 76 -4.02 -4.67 -1.46
CA ALA A 76 -2.59 -4.47 -1.30
C ALA A 76 -2.09 -4.74 0.13
N LEU A 77 -2.76 -4.19 1.14
CA LEU A 77 -2.43 -4.42 2.54
C LEU A 77 -2.49 -5.93 2.88
N ALA A 78 -3.54 -6.63 2.46
CA ALA A 78 -3.66 -8.08 2.69
C ALA A 78 -2.53 -8.88 1.99
N ASP A 79 -2.23 -8.54 0.73
CA ASP A 79 -1.29 -9.30 -0.11
C ASP A 79 0.17 -9.10 0.29
N ARG A 80 0.58 -7.85 0.60
CA ARG A 80 2.00 -7.49 0.80
C ARG A 80 2.31 -6.74 2.08
N GLY A 81 1.32 -6.16 2.74
CA GLY A 81 1.46 -5.45 4.01
C GLY A 81 2.71 -4.60 4.11
N THR A 82 2.84 -3.58 3.25
CA THR A 82 3.90 -2.59 3.37
C THR A 82 3.45 -1.42 4.22
N VAL A 83 4.39 -0.62 4.73
CA VAL A 83 4.07 0.59 5.52
C VAL A 83 3.14 1.54 4.77
N ARG A 84 3.34 1.69 3.46
CA ARG A 84 2.46 2.51 2.61
C ARG A 84 1.03 2.00 2.60
N ASP A 85 0.82 0.69 2.43
CA ASP A 85 -0.53 0.11 2.39
C ASP A 85 -1.26 0.33 3.72
N LEU A 86 -0.54 0.26 4.84
CA LEU A 86 -1.09 0.56 6.16
C LEU A 86 -1.52 2.02 6.26
N ILE A 87 -0.68 2.95 5.81
CA ILE A 87 -0.98 4.39 5.80
C ILE A 87 -2.23 4.66 4.95
N ASP A 88 -2.28 4.10 3.75
CA ASP A 88 -3.37 4.31 2.80
C ASP A 88 -4.69 3.71 3.32
N VAL A 89 -4.68 2.50 3.89
CA VAL A 89 -5.86 1.89 4.51
C VAL A 89 -6.28 2.64 5.78
N GLN A 90 -5.33 3.17 6.56
CA GLN A 90 -5.66 3.98 7.72
C GLN A 90 -6.24 5.35 7.34
N ALA A 91 -5.82 5.94 6.21
CA ALA A 91 -6.49 7.11 5.67
C ALA A 91 -7.91 6.75 5.21
N ALA A 92 -8.10 5.61 4.53
CA ALA A 92 -9.40 5.12 4.09
C ALA A 92 -10.39 4.87 5.23
N SER A 93 -9.91 4.43 6.41
CA SER A 93 -10.75 4.19 7.60
C SER A 93 -11.47 5.44 8.12
N ARG A 94 -10.98 6.63 7.75
CA ARG A 94 -11.64 7.91 8.06
C ARG A 94 -12.87 8.17 7.18
N HIS A 95 -13.00 7.46 6.06
CA HIS A 95 -14.07 7.65 5.07
C HIS A 95 -15.11 6.53 5.08
N ARG A 96 -14.74 5.32 5.50
CA ARG A 96 -15.56 4.11 5.43
C ARG A 96 -15.47 3.31 6.72
N ALA A 97 -16.57 2.62 7.07
CA ALA A 97 -16.55 1.70 8.21
C ALA A 97 -15.66 0.48 7.90
N THR A 98 -15.11 -0.15 8.93
CA THR A 98 -14.23 -1.34 8.78
C THR A 98 -14.88 -2.45 7.96
N ALA A 99 -16.19 -2.68 8.12
CA ALA A 99 -16.92 -3.68 7.34
C ALA A 99 -16.97 -3.34 5.83
N ASP A 100 -17.04 -2.06 5.49
CA ASP A 100 -17.00 -1.59 4.10
C ASP A 100 -15.59 -1.76 3.53
N LEU A 101 -14.53 -1.44 4.29
CA LEU A 101 -13.14 -1.64 3.86
C LEU A 101 -12.88 -3.10 3.45
N VAL A 102 -13.25 -4.04 4.32
CA VAL A 102 -13.14 -5.48 4.04
C VAL A 102 -13.95 -5.87 2.80
N SER A 103 -15.18 -5.36 2.70
CA SER A 103 -16.06 -5.69 1.56
C SER A 103 -15.52 -5.15 0.25
N LEU A 104 -14.89 -3.97 0.26
CA LEU A 104 -14.24 -3.36 -0.90
C LEU A 104 -12.97 -4.13 -1.27
N GLY A 105 -12.11 -4.48 -0.31
CA GLY A 105 -10.93 -5.31 -0.58
C GLY A 105 -11.26 -6.66 -1.22
N ARG A 106 -12.28 -7.35 -0.69
CA ARG A 106 -12.79 -8.62 -1.25
C ARG A 106 -13.23 -8.53 -2.70
N ARG A 107 -13.83 -7.42 -3.11
CA ARG A 107 -14.26 -7.22 -4.51
C ARG A 107 -13.08 -7.12 -5.48
N ARG A 108 -11.90 -6.80 -4.98
CA ARG A 108 -10.69 -6.54 -5.79
C ARG A 108 -9.76 -7.74 -5.85
N ALA A 109 -9.90 -8.72 -4.97
CA ALA A 109 -9.03 -9.90 -4.99
C ALA A 109 -9.13 -10.60 -6.35
N HIS A 110 -7.98 -10.88 -6.95
CA HIS A 110 -7.91 -11.69 -8.17
C HIS A 110 -8.28 -13.15 -7.88
N ASP A 111 -7.86 -13.65 -6.71
CA ASP A 111 -8.22 -14.95 -6.16
C ASP A 111 -9.01 -14.77 -4.83
N GLU A 112 -8.67 -15.52 -3.78
CA GLU A 112 -9.33 -15.42 -2.48
C GLU A 112 -8.75 -14.28 -1.63
N PHE A 113 -9.63 -13.44 -1.08
CA PHE A 113 -9.25 -12.44 -0.09
C PHE A 113 -9.27 -13.06 1.32
N SER A 114 -8.08 -13.30 1.87
CA SER A 114 -7.93 -13.86 3.22
C SER A 114 -8.07 -12.79 4.30
N LEU A 115 -9.09 -12.93 5.15
CA LEU A 115 -9.21 -12.10 6.36
C LEU A 115 -8.12 -12.43 7.38
N GLU A 116 -7.62 -13.66 7.37
CA GLU A 116 -6.52 -14.10 8.22
C GLU A 116 -5.25 -13.36 7.83
N ASP A 117 -4.93 -13.30 6.53
CA ASP A 117 -3.74 -12.60 6.04
C ASP A 117 -3.84 -11.12 6.37
N LEU A 118 -4.99 -10.48 6.12
CA LEU A 118 -5.20 -9.08 6.49
C LEU A 118 -4.97 -8.83 7.99
N ARG A 119 -5.51 -9.69 8.85
CA ARG A 119 -5.30 -9.60 10.31
C ARG A 119 -3.83 -9.75 10.66
N ASP A 120 -3.16 -10.74 10.08
CA ASP A 120 -1.77 -11.03 10.38
C ASP A 120 -0.84 -9.90 9.90
N ARG A 121 -1.15 -9.24 8.78
CA ARG A 121 -0.45 -8.01 8.34
C ARG A 121 -0.67 -6.84 9.29
N LEU A 122 -1.89 -6.67 9.80
CA LEU A 122 -2.19 -5.62 10.77
C LEU A 122 -1.49 -5.85 12.12
N VAL A 123 -1.43 -7.09 12.60
CA VAL A 123 -0.66 -7.44 13.81
C VAL A 123 0.85 -7.28 13.57
N GLY A 124 1.32 -7.65 12.37
CA GLY A 124 2.72 -7.47 11.97
C GLY A 124 3.17 -6.02 11.93
N ALA A 125 2.26 -5.07 11.70
CA ALA A 125 2.55 -3.64 11.63
C ALA A 125 3.07 -3.03 12.94
N ASP A 126 2.89 -3.73 14.07
CA ASP A 126 3.48 -3.32 15.35
C ASP A 126 5.01 -3.39 15.35
N TRP A 127 5.59 -4.13 14.40
CA TRP A 127 7.04 -4.31 14.24
C TRP A 127 7.66 -3.44 13.15
N TYR A 128 6.92 -2.51 12.55
CA TYR A 128 7.53 -1.53 11.63
C TYR A 128 8.38 -0.53 12.40
N GLU A 129 9.54 -0.22 11.84
CA GLU A 129 10.47 0.72 12.44
C GLU A 129 9.99 2.17 12.18
N ASP A 130 10.35 3.09 13.08
CA ASP A 130 9.97 4.50 12.97
C ASP A 130 10.52 5.13 11.67
N GLU A 131 11.68 4.67 11.20
CA GLU A 131 12.30 5.10 9.95
C GLU A 131 11.42 4.80 8.73
N ASP A 132 10.72 3.67 8.72
CA ASP A 132 9.87 3.25 7.60
C ASP A 132 8.67 4.21 7.44
N CYS A 133 8.14 4.72 8.56
CA CYS A 133 7.07 5.72 8.56
C CYS A 133 7.60 7.13 8.23
N THR A 134 8.81 7.45 8.69
CA THR A 134 9.43 8.78 8.50
C THR A 134 9.74 9.04 7.03
N ALA A 135 10.03 8.00 6.25
CA ALA A 135 10.15 8.08 4.79
C ALA A 135 8.89 8.66 4.10
N TYR A 136 7.71 8.53 4.74
CA TYR A 136 6.44 9.08 4.27
C TYR A 136 6.05 10.38 4.99
N GLY A 137 6.97 11.01 5.73
CA GLY A 137 6.72 12.24 6.48
C GLY A 137 5.82 12.05 7.70
N LEU A 138 5.64 10.81 8.17
CA LEU A 138 4.88 10.50 9.38
C LEU A 138 5.84 10.26 10.56
N HIS A 139 5.58 10.95 11.66
CA HIS A 139 6.22 10.67 12.94
C HIS A 139 5.25 9.90 13.83
N LEU A 140 5.66 8.70 14.25
CA LEU A 140 4.91 7.96 15.25
C LEU A 140 5.03 8.67 16.61
N PRO A 141 3.95 8.77 17.40
CA PRO A 141 4.04 9.31 18.75
C PRO A 141 4.95 8.43 19.60
N ALA A 142 5.80 9.05 20.42
CA ALA A 142 6.92 8.41 21.13
C ALA A 142 6.53 7.36 22.19
N ASP A 143 5.24 7.06 22.40
CA ASP A 143 4.77 6.27 23.56
C ASP A 143 4.68 4.75 23.32
N ARG A 144 4.92 4.24 22.10
CA ARG A 144 4.90 2.78 21.85
C ARG A 144 6.00 2.00 22.57
N ARG A 145 7.12 2.63 22.96
CA ARG A 145 8.27 1.92 23.57
C ARG A 145 8.03 1.44 25.01
N THR A 146 6.93 1.81 25.66
CA THR A 146 6.71 1.47 27.08
C THR A 146 5.63 0.43 27.37
N GLN A 147 5.00 -0.16 26.36
CA GLN A 147 3.97 -1.20 26.56
C GLN A 147 4.44 -2.57 26.09
N GLY A 148 5.66 -2.95 26.47
CA GLY A 148 6.28 -4.19 26.03
C GLY A 148 7.39 -4.74 26.92
N VAL A 149 7.42 -4.46 28.23
CA VAL A 149 8.28 -5.20 29.18
C VAL A 149 7.60 -5.23 30.55
N GLY A 150 7.22 -6.42 31.05
CA GLY A 150 6.76 -6.54 32.44
C GLY A 150 5.99 -7.77 32.90
N ALA A 151 6.12 -8.96 32.27
CA ALA A 151 5.69 -10.22 32.89
C ALA A 151 6.92 -11.03 33.33
N GLY A 152 7.69 -10.47 34.27
CA GLY A 152 8.76 -11.17 34.96
C GLY A 152 8.19 -12.00 36.10
N VAL A 153 8.04 -13.31 35.87
CA VAL A 153 7.80 -14.30 36.93
C VAL A 153 9.08 -14.42 37.76
N GLY A 154 9.14 -13.67 38.86
CA GLY A 154 10.20 -13.76 39.86
C GLY A 154 9.68 -14.45 41.11
N GLY A 155 10.04 -15.73 41.28
CA GLY A 155 9.81 -16.47 42.51
C GLY A 155 10.55 -15.83 43.69
N GLY A 156 9.81 -15.62 44.78
CA GLY A 156 10.34 -15.13 46.05
C GLY A 156 9.85 -16.02 47.17
N SER A 157 10.73 -16.92 47.61
CA SER A 157 10.55 -17.81 48.77
C SER A 157 10.32 -16.99 50.04
N GLY A 158 9.17 -17.17 50.68
CA GLY A 158 8.87 -16.58 51.98
C GLY A 158 9.50 -17.38 53.11
N CYS A 159 10.53 -16.82 53.74
CA CYS A 159 10.97 -17.20 55.08
C CYS A 159 10.95 -15.95 55.94
N ALA A 160 10.04 -15.89 56.92
CA ALA A 160 10.20 -15.09 58.13
C ALA A 160 9.20 -15.58 59.18
N ASP A 161 9.71 -16.28 60.18
CA ASP A 161 9.22 -16.26 61.56
C ASP A 161 10.38 -15.78 62.42
N PRO A 162 10.09 -15.01 63.48
CA PRO A 162 10.58 -15.38 64.81
C PRO A 162 9.46 -15.63 65.82
#